data_AF-A0A1T4PJI3-F1
#
_entry.id   AF-A0A1T4PJI3-F1
#
_cell.length_a   1.000
_cell.length_b   1.000
_cell.length_c   1.000
_cell.angle_alpha   90.00
_cell.angle_beta   90.00
_cell.angle_gamma   90.00
#
_symmetry.space_group_name_H-M   'P 1'
#
loop_
_entity.id
_entity.type
_entity.pdbx_description
1 polymer ?
#
loop_
_entity_poly.entity_id
_entity_poly.type
_entity_poly.pdbx_seq_one_letter_code
_entity_poly.pdbx_strand_id
1 'polypeptide(L)' 'MNTTQTPTFYTGCLLNILDREVSDLAEEWNHLTKEEQVDRLSDLCVMVRTIKQTEQGQNI' A
#
# COMPACT_ATOMS: atom_id res chain seq x y z
N MET A 1 13.58 -13.98 -22.21
CA MET A 1 14.30 -13.08 -21.30
C MET A 1 13.59 -13.15 -19.96
N ASN A 2 14.21 -13.75 -18.94
CA ASN A 2 13.66 -13.76 -17.59
C ASN A 2 14.17 -12.51 -16.88
N THR A 3 13.40 -11.43 -16.90
CA THR A 3 13.64 -10.29 -15.99
C THR A 3 13.21 -10.72 -14.60
N THR A 4 14.14 -11.23 -13.81
CA THR A 4 13.97 -11.40 -12.37
C THR A 4 13.71 -10.01 -11.78
N GLN A 5 12.44 -9.62 -11.67
CA GLN A 5 12.06 -8.38 -10.99
C GLN A 5 12.54 -8.52 -9.53
N THR A 6 13.46 -7.66 -9.13
CA THR A 6 14.05 -7.73 -7.79
C THR A 6 12.99 -7.32 -6.77
N PRO A 7 13.00 -7.86 -5.54
CA PRO A 7 11.97 -7.53 -4.55
C PRO A 7 11.90 -6.02 -4.23
N THR A 8 12.99 -5.29 -4.41
CA THR A 8 13.04 -3.82 -4.36
C THR A 8 12.16 -3.12 -5.40
N PHE A 9 12.03 -3.69 -6.60
CA PHE A 9 11.12 -3.15 -7.63
C PHE A 9 9.66 -3.27 -7.18
N TYR A 10 9.27 -4.43 -6.64
CA TYR A 10 7.91 -4.64 -6.14
C TYR A 10 7.60 -3.75 -4.94
N THR A 11 8.52 -3.59 -3.99
CA THR A 11 8.37 -2.65 -2.88
C THR A 11 8.18 -1.22 -3.39
N GLY A 12 8.97 -0.79 -4.38
CA GLY A 12 8.80 0.53 -5.01
C GLY A 12 7.43 0.72 -5.66
N CYS A 13 6.92 -0.29 -6.36
CA CYS A 13 5.57 -0.26 -6.91
C CYS A 13 4.49 -0.15 -5.82
N LEU A 14 4.62 -0.94 -4.75
CA LEU A 14 3.66 -0.92 -3.64
C LEU A 14 3.67 0.42 -2.90
N LEU A 15 4.85 1.05 -2.72
CA LEU A 15 4.96 2.38 -2.13
C LEU A 15 4.27 3.45 -2.99
N ASN A 16 4.44 3.40 -4.33
CA ASN A 16 3.76 4.33 -5.22
C ASN A 16 2.23 4.16 -5.22
N ILE A 17 1.75 2.91 -5.09
CA ILE A 17 0.32 2.64 -4.94
C ILE A 17 -0.16 3.22 -3.61
N LEU A 18 0.54 2.95 -2.51
CA LEU A 18 0.18 3.45 -1.19
C LEU A 18 0.08 4.99 -1.17
N ASP A 19 1.04 5.68 -1.77
CA ASP A 19 1.06 7.15 -1.86
C ASP A 19 -0.17 7.70 -2.58
N ARG A 20 -0.56 7.07 -3.70
CA ARG A 20 -1.79 7.42 -4.43
C ARG A 20 -3.03 7.16 -3.59
N GLU A 21 -3.18 5.97 -3.01
CA GLU A 21 -4.37 5.60 -2.23
C GLU A 21 -4.56 6.49 -0.99
N VAL A 22 -3.45 6.91 -0.35
CA VAL A 22 -3.50 7.86 0.77
C VAL A 22 -3.93 9.25 0.30
N SER A 23 -3.43 9.70 -0.85
CA SER A 23 -3.80 10.99 -1.43
C SER A 23 -5.27 11.02 -1.83
N ASP A 24 -5.75 9.98 -2.53
CA ASP A 24 -7.15 9.83 -2.93
C ASP A 24 -8.07 9.82 -1.69
N LEU A 25 -7.70 9.07 -0.64
CA LEU A 25 -8.46 9.05 0.60
C LEU A 25 -8.51 10.43 1.27
N ALA A 26 -7.44 11.21 1.22
CA ALA A 26 -7.42 12.55 1.81
C ALA A 26 -8.38 13.51 1.08
N GLU A 27 -8.48 13.40 -0.24
CA GLU A 27 -9.43 14.18 -1.05
C GLU A 27 -10.88 13.74 -0.82
N GLU A 28 -11.11 12.45 -0.66
CA GLU A 28 -12.45 11.85 -0.50
C GLU A 28 -12.95 11.88 0.94
N TRP A 29 -12.08 12.06 1.95
CA TRP A 29 -12.36 11.78 3.36
C TRP A 29 -13.70 12.33 3.88
N ASN A 30 -13.98 13.60 3.60
CA ASN A 30 -15.19 14.28 4.09
C ASN A 30 -16.47 13.87 3.35
N HIS A 31 -16.34 13.21 2.20
CA HIS A 31 -17.45 12.70 1.40
C HIS A 31 -17.81 11.25 1.76
N LEU A 32 -16.92 10.55 2.45
CA LEU A 32 -17.13 9.18 2.91
C LEU A 32 -17.98 9.13 4.18
N THR A 33 -18.82 8.10 4.27
CA THR A 33 -19.44 7.68 5.52
C THR A 33 -18.38 7.16 6.50
N LYS A 34 -18.72 7.08 7.79
CA LYS A 34 -17.82 6.54 8.81
C LYS A 34 -17.41 5.09 8.55
N GLU A 35 -18.31 4.30 7.98
CA GLU A 35 -18.05 2.90 7.63
C GLU A 35 -17.01 2.82 6.51
N GLU A 36 -17.23 3.58 5.42
CA GLU A 36 -16.27 3.68 4.30
C GLU A 36 -14.91 4.22 4.74
N GLN A 37 -14.86 5.20 5.67
CA GLN A 37 -13.61 5.70 6.25
C GLN A 37 -12.84 4.58 6.97
N VAL A 38 -13.54 3.75 7.76
CA VAL A 38 -12.92 2.62 8.48
C VAL A 38 -12.42 1.56 7.50
N ASP A 39 -13.21 1.22 6.49
CA ASP A 39 -12.83 0.25 5.47
C ASP A 39 -11.60 0.71 4.69
N ARG A 40 -11.58 1.95 4.21
CA ARG A 40 -10.41 2.50 3.50
C ARG A 40 -9.16 2.55 4.38
N LEU A 41 -9.30 2.92 5.66
CA LEU A 41 -8.17 2.86 6.61
C LEU A 41 -7.68 1.42 6.84
N SER A 42 -8.59 0.45 6.91
CA SER A 42 -8.25 -0.96 7.05
C SER A 42 -7.44 -1.46 5.85
N ASP A 43 -7.86 -1.11 4.62
CA ASP A 43 -7.16 -1.46 3.39
C ASP A 43 -5.73 -0.88 3.34
N LEU A 44 -5.57 0.40 3.69
CA LEU A 44 -4.25 1.03 3.80
C LEU A 44 -3.37 0.32 4.84
N CYS A 45 -3.94 -0.08 5.98
CA CYS A 45 -3.21 -0.84 7.00
C CYS A 45 -2.79 -2.23 6.52
N VAL A 46 -3.56 -2.88 5.65
CA VAL A 46 -3.16 -4.14 5.00
C VAL A 46 -1.99 -3.88 4.05
N MET A 47 -2.07 -2.86 3.21
CA MET A 47 -1.01 -2.52 2.25
C MET A 47 0.33 -2.22 2.94
N VAL A 48 0.31 -1.42 4.02
CA VAL A 48 1.50 -1.14 4.83
C VAL A 48 2.09 -2.42 5.43
N ARG A 49 1.25 -3.35 5.90
CA ARG A 49 1.71 -4.65 6.42
C ARG A 49 2.36 -5.50 5.33
N THR A 50 1.77 -5.54 4.13
CA THR A 50 2.32 -6.26 2.98
C THR A 50 3.68 -5.72 2.56
N ILE A 51 3.85 -4.40 2.54
CA ILE A 51 5.14 -3.75 2.25
C ILE A 51 6.19 -4.17 3.28
N LYS A 52 5.86 -4.05 4.57
CA LYS A 52 6.79 -4.45 5.67
C LYS A 52 7.19 -5.92 5.59
N GLN A 53 6.26 -6.82 5.28
CA GLN A 53 6.56 -8.24 5.13
C GLN A 53 7.46 -8.52 3.93
N THR A 54 7.25 -7.78 2.83
CA THR A 54 8.09 -7.89 1.64
C THR A 54 9.52 -7.44 1.95
N GLU A 55 9.71 -6.37 2.72
CA GLU A 55 11.04 -5.90 3.17
C GLU A 55 11.69 -6.86 4.18
N GLN A 56 10.94 -7.39 5.14
CA GLN A 56 11.47 -8.32 6.15
C GLN A 56 11.85 -9.68 5.56
N GLY A 57 11.13 -10.14 4.52
CA GLY A 57 11.50 -11.33 3.76
C GLY A 57 12.80 -11.22 2.96
N GLN A 58 13.40 -10.02 2.86
CA GLN A 58 14.70 -9.81 2.20
C GLN A 58 15.92 -9.94 3.13
N ASN A 59 15.72 -10.09 4.45
CA ASN A 59 16.79 -10.16 5.46
C ASN A 59 17.14 -11.60 5.91
N ILE A 60 16.77 -12.63 5.14
CA ILE A 60 17.07 -14.05 5.40
C ILE A 60 17.90 -14.61 4.25
#